data_AF-H8I6D8-F1
#
_entry.id   AF-H8I6D8-F1
#
_cell.length_a   1.000
_cell.length_b   1.000
_cell.length_c   1.000
_cell.angle_alpha   90.00
_cell.angle_beta   90.00
_cell.angle_gamma   90.00
#
_symmetry.space_group_name_H-M   'P 1'
#
loop_
_entity.id
_entity.type
_entity.pdbx_description
1 polymer ?
#
loop_
_entity_poly.entity_id
_entity_poly.type
_entity_poly.pdbx_seq_one_letter_code
_entity_poly.pdbx_strand_id
1 'polypeptide(L)'
;MPVFYRISFSAEELEALSQACTAQSSLEERLLDEAAAGTLEEVAMQETKADDMLLIKNTIPIFKPGQAILITREDLHLMRKSLENFKGHAPPGLAMPVASAIKKIDESLQRPV
;
A
#
# COMPACT_ATOMS: atom_id res chain seq x y z
N MET A 1 3.76 20.54 7.91
CA MET A 1 4.97 19.70 7.83
C MET A 1 4.51 18.26 7.76
N PRO A 2 5.13 17.41 6.93
CA PRO A 2 4.79 15.99 6.88
C PRO A 2 5.09 15.33 8.22
N VAL A 3 4.16 14.48 8.68
CA VAL A 3 4.32 13.66 9.89
C VAL A 3 4.82 12.30 9.46
N PHE A 4 5.93 11.85 10.05
CA PHE A 4 6.54 10.58 9.72
C PHE A 4 6.26 9.54 10.79
N TYR A 5 6.26 8.29 10.35
CA TYR A 5 6.06 7.13 11.19
C TYR A 5 7.22 6.17 10.97
N ARG A 6 7.62 5.49 12.05
CA ARG A 6 8.65 4.46 12.00
C ARG A 6 8.00 3.09 12.08
N ILE A 7 8.23 2.26 11.07
CA ILE A 7 7.69 0.90 10.97
C ILE A 7 8.74 -0.06 10.44
N SER A 8 8.59 -1.35 10.73
CA SER A 8 9.43 -2.42 10.16
C SER A 8 8.59 -3.66 9.88
N PHE A 9 8.89 -4.33 8.78
CA PHE A 9 8.16 -5.52 8.32
C PHE A 9 9.06 -6.75 8.25
N SER A 10 8.50 -7.93 8.50
CA SER A 10 9.16 -9.23 8.26
C SER A 10 9.24 -9.54 6.75
N ALA A 11 9.97 -10.58 6.37
CA ALA A 11 10.05 -11.00 4.97
C ALA A 11 8.67 -11.38 4.40
N GLU A 12 7.87 -12.13 5.18
CA GLU A 12 6.52 -12.55 4.80
C GLU A 12 5.55 -11.35 4.72
N GLU A 13 5.69 -10.36 5.61
CA GLU A 13 4.89 -9.14 5.57
C GLU A 13 5.25 -8.26 4.36
N LEU A 14 6.53 -8.17 4.01
CA LEU A 14 6.98 -7.49 2.80
C LEU A 14 6.49 -8.19 1.53
N GLU A 15 6.48 -9.53 1.51
CA GLU A 15 5.90 -10.31 0.41
C GLU A 15 4.40 -10.03 0.28
N ALA A 16 3.65 -10.08 1.38
CA ALA A 16 2.23 -9.76 1.42
C ALA A 16 1.96 -8.32 0.90
N LEU A 17 2.75 -7.35 1.36
CA LEU A 17 2.66 -5.95 0.90
C LEU A 17 2.96 -5.80 -0.58
N SER A 18 3.99 -6.48 -1.08
CA SER A 18 4.37 -6.47 -2.50
C SER A 18 3.24 -7.00 -3.39
N GLN A 19 2.64 -8.13 -3.01
CA GLN A 19 1.51 -8.71 -3.75
C GLN A 19 0.27 -7.82 -3.67
N ALA A 20 -0.06 -7.32 -2.47
CA ALA A 20 -1.21 -6.44 -2.26
C ALA A 20 -1.11 -5.13 -3.05
N CYS A 21 0.05 -4.46 -3.00
CA CYS A 21 0.25 -3.20 -3.72
C CYS A 21 0.36 -3.41 -5.24
N THR A 22 0.89 -4.56 -5.68
CA THR A 22 0.85 -4.93 -7.11
C THR A 22 -0.58 -5.11 -7.59
N ALA A 23 -1.41 -5.87 -6.86
CA ALA A 23 -2.81 -6.07 -7.19
C ALA A 23 -3.59 -4.75 -7.19
N GLN A 24 -3.36 -3.89 -6.19
CA GLN A 24 -4.01 -2.58 -6.11
C GLN A 24 -3.57 -1.65 -7.25
N SER A 25 -2.27 -1.59 -7.56
CA SER A 25 -1.76 -0.78 -8.68
C SER A 25 -2.38 -1.19 -10.02
N SER A 26 -2.47 -2.50 -10.30
CA SER A 26 -3.15 -2.99 -11.51
C SER A 26 -4.65 -2.70 -11.53
N LEU A 27 -5.31 -2.64 -10.37
CA LEU A 27 -6.70 -2.21 -10.28
C LEU A 27 -6.84 -0.72 -10.59
N GLU A 28 -6.02 0.15 -9.99
CA GLU A 28 -6.08 1.59 -10.24
C GLU A 28 -5.75 1.96 -11.70
N GLU A 29 -4.82 1.22 -12.34
CA GLU A 29 -4.52 1.35 -13.78
C GLU A 29 -5.74 1.01 -14.64
N ARG A 30 -6.44 -0.10 -14.35
CA ARG A 30 -7.69 -0.44 -15.04
C ARG A 30 -8.78 0.61 -14.83
N LEU A 31 -8.90 1.13 -13.61
CA LEU A 31 -9.87 2.18 -13.30
C LEU A 31 -9.53 3.49 -14.01
N LEU A 32 -8.25 3.78 -14.25
CA LEU A 32 -7.81 4.92 -15.04
C LEU A 32 -8.22 4.78 -16.51
N ASP A 33 -8.04 3.60 -17.10
CA ASP A 33 -8.52 3.30 -18.46
C ASP A 33 -10.04 3.47 -18.58
N GLU A 34 -10.80 3.03 -17.57
CA GLU A 34 -12.25 3.21 -17.51
C GLU A 34 -12.65 4.69 -17.34
N ALA A 35 -11.91 5.43 -16.50
CA ALA A 35 -12.13 6.86 -16.27
C ALA A 35 -11.80 7.72 -17.50
N ALA A 36 -10.95 7.25 -18.43
CA ALA A 36 -10.60 7.96 -19.65
C ALA A 36 -11.80 8.30 -20.55
N ALA A 37 -12.93 7.59 -20.39
CA ALA A 37 -14.19 7.89 -21.06
C ALA A 37 -15.09 8.91 -20.31
N GLY A 38 -14.69 9.32 -19.10
CA GLY A 38 -15.43 10.21 -18.21
C GLY A 38 -15.03 11.68 -18.33
N THR A 39 -15.23 12.44 -17.24
CA THR A 39 -14.86 13.86 -17.16
C THR A 39 -13.37 14.06 -16.88
N LEU A 40 -12.84 15.23 -17.22
CA LEU A 40 -11.43 15.56 -16.94
C LEU A 40 -11.10 15.51 -15.43
N GLU A 41 -12.05 15.88 -14.57
CA GLU A 41 -11.88 15.82 -13.11
C GLU A 41 -11.76 14.37 -12.63
N GLU A 42 -12.62 13.47 -13.12
CA GLU A 42 -12.56 12.03 -12.81
C GLU A 42 -11.23 11.41 -13.28
N VAL A 43 -10.77 11.76 -14.48
CA VAL A 43 -9.48 11.30 -15.01
C VAL A 43 -8.34 11.77 -14.12
N ALA A 44 -8.25 13.08 -13.81
CA ALA A 44 -7.16 13.63 -13.02
C ALA A 44 -7.12 13.04 -11.59
N MET A 45 -8.29 12.85 -10.97
CA MET A 45 -8.39 12.20 -9.66
C MET A 45 -7.93 10.74 -9.68
N GLN A 46 -8.23 10.02 -10.76
CA GLN A 46 -7.87 8.61 -10.89
C GLN A 46 -6.40 8.42 -11.26
N GLU A 47 -5.85 9.30 -12.12
CA GLU A 47 -4.43 9.34 -12.47
C GLU A 47 -3.57 9.52 -11.22
N THR A 48 -3.94 10.47 -10.34
CA THR A 48 -3.24 10.71 -9.08
C THR A 48 -3.16 9.44 -8.22
N LYS A 49 -4.25 8.69 -8.10
CA LYS A 49 -4.26 7.43 -7.33
C LYS A 49 -3.41 6.34 -7.98
N ALA A 50 -3.45 6.23 -9.30
CA ALA A 50 -2.66 5.26 -10.05
C ALA A 50 -1.16 5.54 -9.88
N ASP A 51 -0.76 6.80 -9.96
CA ASP A 51 0.62 7.26 -9.76
C ASP A 51 1.10 7.00 -8.32
N ASP A 52 0.31 7.39 -7.31
CA ASP A 52 0.62 7.14 -5.90
C ASP A 52 0.83 5.64 -5.64
N MET A 53 -0.06 4.80 -6.17
CA MET A 53 0.05 3.35 -6.01
C MET A 53 1.23 2.75 -6.76
N LEU A 54 1.56 3.28 -7.95
CA LEU A 54 2.72 2.87 -8.72
C LEU A 54 4.03 3.19 -7.97
N LEU A 55 4.11 4.36 -7.35
CA LEU A 55 5.25 4.77 -6.54
C LEU A 55 5.43 3.85 -5.33
N ILE A 56 4.36 3.55 -4.59
CA ILE A 56 4.41 2.63 -3.43
C ILE A 56 4.82 1.23 -3.86
N LYS A 57 4.20 0.69 -4.92
CA LYS A 57 4.53 -0.62 -5.50
C LYS A 57 6.03 -0.73 -5.81
N ASN A 58 6.61 0.30 -6.41
CA ASN A 58 8.03 0.31 -6.78
C ASN A 58 8.97 0.53 -5.58
N THR A 59 8.45 1.09 -4.48
CA THR A 59 9.22 1.36 -3.27
C THR A 59 9.36 0.12 -2.38
N ILE A 60 8.31 -0.70 -2.25
CA ILE A 60 8.30 -1.87 -1.36
C ILE A 60 9.47 -2.84 -1.58
N PRO A 61 9.87 -3.19 -2.82
CA PRO A 61 11.02 -4.07 -3.06
C PRO A 61 12.36 -3.56 -2.53
N ILE A 62 12.48 -2.26 -2.27
CA ILE A 62 13.71 -1.64 -1.73
C ILE A 62 13.85 -1.94 -0.23
N PHE A 63 12.73 -2.22 0.46
CA PHE A 63 12.72 -2.48 1.89
C PHE A 63 13.34 -3.84 2.22
N LYS A 64 14.23 -3.85 3.21
CA LYS A 64 14.81 -5.08 3.75
C LYS A 64 13.99 -5.59 4.93
N PRO A 65 13.83 -6.92 5.09
CA PRO A 65 13.19 -7.48 6.27
C PRO A 65 13.83 -6.97 7.58
N GLY A 66 13.00 -6.53 8.51
CA GLY A 66 13.41 -6.00 9.81
C GLY A 66 14.01 -4.59 9.78
N GLN A 67 14.19 -3.99 8.61
CA GLN A 67 14.66 -2.61 8.50
C GLN A 67 13.58 -1.64 9.01
N ALA A 68 13.98 -0.70 9.86
CA ALA A 68 13.12 0.42 10.22
C ALA A 68 13.05 1.42 9.05
N ILE A 69 11.84 1.74 8.64
CA ILE A 69 11.52 2.64 7.54
C ILE A 69 10.81 3.86 8.12
N LEU A 70 11.19 5.05 7.63
CA LEU A 70 10.42 6.28 7.84
C LEU A 70 9.49 6.47 6.66
N ILE A 71 8.21 6.62 6.95
CA ILE A 71 7.15 6.66 5.94
C ILE A 71 6.10 7.70 6.34
N THR A 72 5.47 8.33 5.35
CA THR A 72 4.44 9.34 5.59
C THR A 72 3.14 8.69 6.07
N ARG A 73 2.22 9.51 6.59
CA ARG A 73 0.89 9.03 6.97
C ARG A 73 0.15 8.49 5.76
N GLU A 74 0.22 9.23 4.66
CA GLU A 74 -0.49 9.01 3.41
C GLU A 74 -0.09 7.66 2.80
N ASP A 75 1.22 7.41 2.68
CA ASP A 75 1.74 6.14 2.16
C ASP A 75 1.34 4.95 3.05
N LEU A 76 1.37 5.12 4.38
CA LEU A 76 0.91 4.07 5.30
C LEU A 76 -0.57 3.75 5.11
N HIS A 77 -1.42 4.75 4.88
CA HIS A 77 -2.84 4.52 4.64
C HIS A 77 -3.06 3.79 3.31
N LEU A 78 -2.30 4.12 2.28
CA LEU A 78 -2.35 3.44 0.98
C LEU A 78 -1.89 1.98 1.08
N MET A 79 -0.79 1.71 1.79
CA MET A 79 -0.32 0.34 2.06
C MET A 79 -1.35 -0.46 2.86
N ARG A 80 -1.95 0.14 3.90
CA ARG A 80 -3.03 -0.48 4.69
C ARG A 80 -4.24 -0.82 3.83
N LYS A 81 -4.71 0.13 3.01
CA LYS A 81 -5.86 -0.07 2.11
C LYS A 81 -5.59 -1.20 1.12
N SER A 82 -4.38 -1.25 0.56
CA SER A 82 -3.96 -2.33 -0.35
C SER A 82 -4.04 -3.70 0.33
N LEU A 83 -3.55 -3.82 1.58
CA LEU A 83 -3.63 -5.05 2.36
C LEU A 83 -5.06 -5.46 2.69
N GLU A 84 -5.94 -4.51 3.05
CA GLU A 84 -7.36 -4.81 3.34
C GLU A 84 -8.09 -5.32 2.08
N ASN A 85 -7.86 -4.69 0.93
CA ASN A 85 -8.43 -5.13 -0.35
C ASN A 85 -7.93 -6.53 -0.74
N PHE A 86 -6.65 -6.81 -0.45
CA PHE A 86 -6.02 -8.10 -0.74
C PHE A 86 -6.48 -9.21 0.22
N LYS A 87 -6.82 -8.88 1.48
CA LYS A 87 -7.15 -9.84 2.55
C LYS A 87 -8.20 -10.88 2.16
N GLY A 88 -9.22 -10.51 1.41
CA GLY A 88 -10.29 -11.42 0.96
C GLY A 88 -9.85 -12.45 -0.10
N HIS A 89 -8.74 -12.18 -0.79
CA HIS A 89 -8.23 -12.99 -1.90
C HIS A 89 -6.78 -13.46 -1.67
N ALA A 90 -6.26 -13.24 -0.45
CA ALA A 90 -4.89 -13.58 -0.12
C ALA A 90 -4.67 -15.10 -0.19
N PRO A 91 -3.56 -15.57 -0.77
CA PRO A 91 -3.18 -16.97 -0.70
C PRO A 91 -3.13 -17.47 0.76
N PRO A 92 -3.41 -18.75 1.04
CA PRO A 92 -3.45 -19.26 2.42
C PRO A 92 -2.17 -19.00 3.22
N GLY A 93 -1.00 -19.01 2.57
CA GLY A 93 0.29 -18.71 3.21
C GLY A 93 0.48 -17.24 3.60
N LEU A 94 -0.31 -16.32 3.06
CA LEU A 94 -0.18 -14.87 3.29
C LEU A 94 -1.29 -14.28 4.15
N ALA A 95 -2.33 -15.04 4.50
CA ALA A 95 -3.43 -14.54 5.34
C ALA A 95 -2.95 -14.01 6.70
N MET A 96 -2.04 -14.75 7.36
CA MET A 96 -1.44 -14.34 8.63
C MET A 96 -0.49 -13.13 8.48
N PRO A 97 0.47 -13.13 7.53
CA PRO A 97 1.29 -11.96 7.22
C PRO A 97 0.49 -10.69 6.90
N VAL A 98 -0.59 -10.79 6.12
CA VAL A 98 -1.48 -9.66 5.81
C VAL A 98 -2.09 -9.08 7.09
N ALA A 99 -2.67 -9.93 7.93
CA ALA A 99 -3.27 -9.48 9.20
C ALA A 99 -2.23 -8.86 10.14
N SER A 100 -1.02 -9.44 10.20
CA SER A 100 0.10 -8.92 10.98
C SER A 100 0.56 -7.53 10.49
N ALA A 101 0.72 -7.37 9.17
CA ALA A 101 1.13 -6.10 8.57
C ALA A 101 0.09 -5.00 8.81
N ILE A 102 -1.20 -5.28 8.65
CA ILE A 102 -2.29 -4.32 8.96
C ILE A 102 -2.21 -3.88 10.42
N LYS A 103 -2.08 -4.83 11.34
CA LYS A 103 -1.97 -4.54 12.78
C LYS A 103 -0.76 -3.64 13.09
N LYS A 104 0.40 -3.91 12.49
CA LYS A 104 1.61 -3.09 12.68
C LYS A 104 1.42 -1.67 12.15
N ILE A 105 0.73 -1.50 11.03
CA ILE A 105 0.41 -0.17 10.51
C ILE A 105 -0.52 0.56 11.48
N ASP A 106 -1.58 -0.09 11.96
CA ASP A 106 -2.53 0.50 12.91
C ASP A 106 -1.86 0.92 14.23
N GLU A 107 -0.93 0.11 14.74
CA GLU A 107 -0.13 0.43 15.93
C GLU A 107 0.85 1.58 15.68
N SER A 108 1.48 1.62 14.49
CA SER A 108 2.44 2.68 14.12
C SER A 108 1.74 4.03 13.97
N LEU A 109 0.53 4.07 13.40
CA LEU A 109 -0.25 5.30 13.21
C LEU A 109 -0.61 6.00 14.53
N GLN A 110 -0.53 5.31 15.67
CA GLN A 110 -0.72 5.87 17.00
C GLN A 110 0.54 6.53 17.58
N ARG A 111 1.69 6.37 16.92
CA ARG A 111 3.02 6.77 17.42
C ARG A 111 3.82 7.52 16.33
N PRO A 112 3.49 8.78 16.03
CA PRO A 112 4.29 9.60 15.13
C PRO A 112 5.69 9.84 15.70
N VAL A 113 6.66 10.05 14.81
CA VAL A 113 8.07 10.36 15.13
C VAL A 113 8.32 11.85 15.02
#